data_AF-A0AAV9B9L3-F1
#
_entry.id   AF-A0AAV9B9L3-F1
#
_cell.length_a   1.000
_cell.length_b   1.000
_cell.length_c   1.000
_cell.angle_alpha   90.00
_cell.angle_beta   90.00
_cell.angle_gamma   90.00
#
_symmetry.space_group_name_H-M   'P 1'
#
loop_
_entity.id
_entity.type
_entity.pdbx_description
1 polymer ?
#
loop_
_entity_poly.entity_id
_entity_poly.type
_entity_poly.pdbx_seq_one_letter_code
_entity_poly.pdbx_strand_id
1 'polypeptide(L)'
;MEQERLSSIPVWVRLPNLPLHLWEEDCLSRIGSTIGVPLYADSATLQCRRAAYARICVEVQASKALPDSFLVDIAPGRRETFKVDYD
;
A
#
# COMPACT_ATOMS: atom_id res chain seq x y z
N MET A 1 12.71 -26.37 -15.09
CA MET A 1 11.48 -25.85 -14.46
C MET A 1 11.67 -24.35 -14.36
N GLU A 2 11.40 -23.64 -15.45
CA GLU A 2 11.48 -22.19 -15.45
C GLU A 2 10.15 -21.72 -14.86
N GLN A 3 10.10 -21.74 -13.52
CA GLN A 3 8.96 -21.21 -12.78
C GLN A 3 8.74 -19.80 -13.31
N GLU A 4 7.57 -19.64 -13.89
CA GLU A 4 7.10 -18.52 -14.68
C GLU A 4 7.78 -17.21 -14.30
N ARG A 5 8.34 -16.54 -15.30
CA ARG A 5 8.69 -15.12 -15.25
C ARG A 5 7.38 -14.35 -15.04
N LEU A 6 6.83 -14.42 -13.83
CA LEU A 6 5.72 -13.61 -13.39
C LEU A 6 6.22 -12.19 -13.58
N SER A 7 5.67 -11.50 -14.57
CA SER A 7 5.98 -10.10 -14.83
C SER A 7 5.52 -9.31 -13.63
N SER A 8 6.45 -9.07 -12.70
CA SER A 8 6.25 -8.13 -11.63
C SER A 8 6.27 -6.73 -12.23
N ILE A 9 5.29 -5.92 -11.86
CA ILE A 9 5.19 -4.53 -12.30
C ILE A 9 5.09 -3.62 -11.07
N PRO A 10 5.77 -2.46 -11.08
CA PRO A 10 5.57 -1.45 -10.05
C PRO A 10 4.23 -0.75 -10.30
N VAL A 11 3.35 -0.74 -9.29
CA VAL A 11 2.06 -0.06 -9.33
C VAL A 11 1.98 0.96 -8.20
N TRP A 12 1.45 2.14 -8.52
CA TRP A 12 1.18 3.15 -7.51
C TRP A 12 -0.18 2.89 -6.87
N VAL A 13 -0.14 2.74 -5.55
CA VAL A 13 -1.27 2.45 -4.70
C VAL A 13 -1.64 3.71 -3.93
N ARG A 14 -2.90 4.11 -4.01
CA ARG A 14 -3.48 5.24 -3.26
C ARG A 14 -4.33 4.68 -2.12
N LEU A 15 -4.15 5.27 -0.94
CA LEU A 15 -4.81 4.84 0.30
C LEU A 15 -5.72 5.99 0.79
N PRO A 16 -6.89 6.19 0.14
CA PRO A 16 -7.80 7.26 0.53
C PRO A 16 -8.33 7.01 1.95
N ASN A 17 -8.33 8.07 2.77
CA ASN A 17 -8.80 8.04 4.16
C ASN A 17 -7.94 7.23 5.15
N LEU A 18 -6.72 6.82 4.78
CA LEU A 18 -5.79 6.27 5.75
C LEU A 18 -5.45 7.34 6.81
N PRO A 19 -5.62 7.07 8.12
CA PRO A 19 -5.28 8.02 9.17
C PRO A 19 -3.82 8.48 9.10
N LEU A 20 -3.57 9.78 9.31
CA LEU A 20 -2.22 10.38 9.20
C LEU A 20 -1.16 9.70 10.08
N HIS A 21 -1.54 9.16 11.25
CA HIS A 21 -0.61 8.46 12.14
C HIS A 21 -0.10 7.13 11.56
N LEU A 22 -0.69 6.63 10.47
CA LEU A 22 -0.25 5.42 9.75
C LEU A 22 0.56 5.74 8.49
N TRP A 23 0.89 7.02 8.27
CA TRP A 23 1.68 7.45 7.11
C TRP A 23 3.19 7.36 7.37
N GLU A 24 3.57 6.83 8.53
CA GLU A 24 4.96 6.49 8.82
C GLU A 24 5.45 5.37 7.89
N GLU A 25 6.72 5.44 7.52
CA GLU A 25 7.33 4.54 6.54
C GLU A 25 7.16 3.06 6.92
N ASP A 26 7.34 2.71 8.20
CA ASP A 26 7.13 1.35 8.71
C ASP A 26 5.68 0.89 8.56
N CYS A 27 4.71 1.75 8.88
CA CYS A 27 3.29 1.45 8.72
C CYS A 27 2.93 1.25 7.25
N LEU A 28 3.39 2.15 6.38
CA LEU A 28 3.16 2.10 4.94
C LEU A 28 3.81 0.87 4.29
N SER A 29 5.01 0.49 4.74
CA SER A 29 5.68 -0.73 4.30
C SER A 29 4.90 -1.98 4.70
N ARG A 30 4.40 -2.04 5.94
CA ARG A 30 3.55 -3.15 6.41
C ARG A 30 2.24 -3.24 5.62
N ILE A 31 1.62 -2.11 5.33
CA ILE A 31 0.41 -2.04 4.50
C ILE A 31 0.73 -2.50 3.07
N GLY A 32 1.77 -1.95 2.44
CA GLY A 32 2.18 -2.34 1.09
C GLY A 32 2.52 -3.82 0.97
N SER A 33 3.10 -4.41 2.03
CA SER A 33 3.38 -5.85 2.12
C SER A 33 2.14 -6.74 2.06
N THR A 34 0.95 -6.20 2.37
CA THR A 34 -0.32 -6.95 2.20
C THR A 34 -0.78 -7.02 0.74
N ILE A 35 -0.27 -6.12 -0.11
CA ILE A 35 -0.61 -5.99 -1.53
C ILE A 35 0.46 -6.67 -2.41
N GLY A 36 1.74 -6.49 -2.07
CA GLY A 36 2.88 -6.97 -2.84
C GLY A 36 4.20 -6.66 -2.13
N VAL A 37 5.25 -6.30 -2.88
CA VAL A 37 6.54 -5.90 -2.32
C VAL A 37 6.60 -4.36 -2.29
N PRO A 38 6.57 -3.72 -1.11
CA PRO A 38 6.67 -2.26 -1.01
C PRO A 38 8.05 -1.80 -1.51
N LEU A 39 8.06 -0.83 -2.42
CA LEU A 39 9.29 -0.27 -2.98
C LEU A 39 9.59 1.10 -2.41
N TYR A 40 8.62 2.02 -2.51
CA TYR A 40 8.80 3.43 -2.19
C TYR A 40 7.51 4.03 -1.62
N ALA A 41 7.62 4.95 -0.67
CA ALA A 41 6.52 5.86 -0.32
C ALA A 41 6.71 7.20 -1.05
N ASP A 42 5.61 7.83 -1.45
CA ASP A 42 5.69 9.15 -2.09
C ASP A 42 6.22 10.20 -1.11
N SER A 43 7.12 11.06 -1.58
CA SER A 43 7.75 12.06 -0.71
C SER A 43 6.76 13.04 -0.08
N ALA A 44 5.63 13.32 -0.72
CA ALA A 44 4.56 14.15 -0.15
C ALA A 44 3.80 13.41 0.97
N THR A 45 3.69 12.08 0.86
CA THR A 45 3.14 11.22 1.93
C THR A 45 4.05 11.25 3.15
N LEU A 46 5.36 11.02 2.96
CA LEU A 46 6.33 11.00 4.05
C LEU A 46 6.49 12.36 4.74
N GLN A 47 6.30 13.46 4.01
CA GLN A 47 6.38 14.80 4.57
C GLN A 47 5.07 15.24 5.25
N CYS A 48 3.98 14.44 5.17
CA CYS A 48 2.64 14.79 5.66
C CYS A 48 2.20 16.21 5.27
N ARG A 49 2.67 16.72 4.13
CA ARG A 49 2.45 18.10 3.67
C ARG A 49 1.52 18.11 2.47
N ARG A 50 0.30 18.61 2.65
CA ARG A 50 -0.69 18.87 1.58
C ARG A 50 -1.10 17.65 0.72
N ALA A 51 -0.72 16.43 1.10
CA ALA A 51 -1.18 15.23 0.43
C ALA A 51 -2.63 14.93 0.82
N ALA A 52 -3.49 14.70 -0.17
CA ALA A 52 -4.90 14.36 0.03
C ALA A 52 -5.09 12.89 0.48
N TYR A 53 -4.09 12.04 0.24
CA TYR A 53 -4.06 10.61 0.55
C TYR A 53 -2.62 10.13 0.65
N ALA A 54 -2.41 9.02 1.35
CA ALA A 54 -1.12 8.32 1.32
C ALA A 54 -0.95 7.58 0.00
N ARG A 55 0.27 7.57 -0.54
CA ARG A 55 0.61 6.89 -1.78
C ARG A 55 1.90 6.10 -1.63
N ILE A 56 1.88 4.84 -2.06
CA ILE A 56 3.02 3.93 -2.02
C ILE A 56 3.18 3.22 -3.38
N CYS A 57 4.40 2.97 -3.79
CA CYS A 57 4.75 2.15 -4.93
C CYS A 57 4.98 0.72 -4.45
N VAL A 58 4.23 -0.22 -5.02
CA VAL A 58 4.29 -1.64 -4.65
C VAL A 58 4.54 -2.44 -5.92
N GLU A 59 5.52 -3.32 -5.87
CA GLU A 59 5.72 -4.32 -6.91
C GLU A 59 4.72 -5.46 -6.73
N VAL A 60 3.92 -5.71 -7.77
CA VAL A 60 2.86 -6.71 -7.76
C VAL A 60 3.01 -7.65 -8.95
N GLN A 61 2.53 -8.89 -8.79
CA GLN A 61 2.53 -9.87 -9.88
C GLN A 61 1.38 -9.58 -10.85
N ALA A 62 1.67 -9.31 -12.12
CA ALA A 62 0.66 -8.94 -13.12
C ALA A 62 -0.40 -10.03 -13.38
N SER A 63 -0.12 -11.29 -13.01
CA SER A 63 -1.05 -12.41 -13.14
C SER A 63 -2.00 -12.57 -11.95
N LYS A 64 -1.81 -11.83 -10.86
CA LYS A 64 -2.66 -11.91 -9.65
C LYS A 64 -3.63 -10.75 -9.60
N ALA A 65 -4.85 -11.05 -9.14
CA ALA A 65 -5.82 -10.01 -8.80
C ALA A 65 -5.29 -9.19 -7.61
N LEU A 66 -5.42 -7.88 -7.70
CA LEU A 66 -5.05 -6.95 -6.64
C LEU A 66 -6.23 -6.79 -5.67
N PRO A 67 -5.98 -6.61 -4.36
CA PRO A 67 -7.04 -6.45 -3.36
C PRO A 67 -7.67 -5.04 -3.40
N ASP A 68 -9.00 -4.96 -3.40
CA ASP A 68 -9.70 -3.67 -3.36
C ASP A 68 -9.65 -2.97 -1.98
N SER A 69 -9.21 -3.71 -0.94
CA SER A 69 -9.13 -3.21 0.43
C SER A 69 -8.16 -4.03 1.30
N PHE A 70 -7.72 -3.44 2.41
CA PHE A 70 -6.85 -4.08 3.40
C PHE A 70 -7.33 -3.80 4.82
N LEU A 71 -7.01 -4.70 5.75
CA LEU A 71 -7.36 -4.60 7.16
C LEU A 71 -6.16 -4.11 7.98
N VAL A 72 -6.36 -3.10 8.83
CA VAL A 72 -5.31 -2.56 9.72
C VAL A 72 -5.81 -2.53 11.15
N ASP A 73 -4.96 -2.94 12.11
CA ASP A 73 -5.17 -2.69 13.54
C ASP A 73 -4.91 -1.20 13.84
N ILE A 74 -5.98 -0.44 14.10
CA ILE A 74 -5.90 0.99 14.44
C ILE A 74 -5.67 1.21 15.93
N ALA A 75 -6.16 0.28 16.76
CA ALA A 75 -5.95 0.28 18.20
C ALA A 75 -5.99 -1.18 18.71
N PRO A 76 -5.55 -1.46 19.95
CA PRO A 76 -5.66 -2.79 20.53
C PRO A 76 -7.09 -3.33 20.45
N GLY A 77 -7.29 -4.41 19.69
CA GLY A 77 -8.60 -5.03 19.48
C GLY A 77 -9.52 -4.32 18.48
N ARG A 78 -9.09 -3.23 17.84
CA ARG A 78 -9.86 -2.49 16.83
C ARG A 78 -9.16 -2.56 15.48
N ARG A 79 -9.80 -3.27 14.54
CA ARG A 79 -9.37 -3.32 13.14
C ARG A 79 -10.34 -2.57 12.27
N GLU A 80 -9.81 -1.89 11.27
CA GLU A 80 -10.60 -1.20 10.26
C GLU A 80 -10.12 -1.56 8.85
N THR A 81 -11.07 -1.59 7.93
CA THR A 81 -10.82 -1.89 6.53
C THR A 81 -10.72 -0.59 5.74
N PHE A 82 -9.62 -0.43 5.02
CA PHE A 82 -9.37 0.73 4.15
C PHE A 82 -9.40 0.30 2.70
N LYS A 83 -9.98 1.14 1.85
CA LYS A 83 -10.00 0.93 0.41
C LYS A 83 -8.63 1.23 -0.19
N VAL A 84 -8.38 0.57 -1.31
CA VAL A 84 -7.19 0.76 -2.13
C VAL A 84 -7.63 1.19 -3.51
N ASP A 85 -7.02 2.25 -4.02
CA ASP A 85 -7.13 2.60 -5.44
C ASP A 85 -5.76 2.40 -6.12
N TYR A 86 -5.79 2.01 -7.39
CA TYR A 86 -4.61 1.78 -8.21
C TYR A 86 -4.55 2.79 -9.37
N ASP A 87 -3.35 3.23 -9.71
CA ASP A 87 -3.07 4.06 -10.90
C ASP A 87 -2.78 3.26 -12.17
#